data_AF-D7LCN9-F1
#
_entry.id   AF-D7LCN9-F1
#
_cell.length_a   1.000
_cell.length_b   1.000
_cell.length_c   1.000
_cell.angle_alpha   90.00
_cell.angle_beta   90.00
_cell.angle_gamma   90.00
#
_symmetry.space_group_name_H-M   'P 1'
#
loop_
_entity.id
_entity.type
_entity.pdbx_description
1 polymer ?
#
loop_
_entity_poly.entity_id
_entity_poly.type
_entity_poly.pdbx_seq_one_letter_code
_entity_poly.pdbx_strand_id
1 'polypeptide(L)' 'MAKISCSYFLVLILVVSVFSVVEKAKGDGRCTITIDPKAPSCDIIECRLSCITEYNGVAECIASKIGRPPNCVCSYDC' A
#
# COMPACT_ATOMS: atom_id res chain seq x y z
N MET A 1 -17.08 15.17 40.22
CA MET A 1 -17.29 14.04 39.29
C MET A 1 -16.27 14.09 38.13
N ALA A 2 -14.98 14.25 38.40
CA ALA A 2 -13.94 14.45 37.37
C ALA A 2 -13.01 13.23 37.16
N LYS A 3 -13.12 12.22 38.03
CA LYS A 3 -12.20 11.06 38.11
C LYS A 3 -12.45 10.03 37.01
N ILE A 4 -13.73 9.72 36.78
CA ILE A 4 -14.16 8.66 35.86
C ILE A 4 -13.98 9.10 34.40
N SER A 5 -14.14 10.41 34.14
CA SER A 5 -13.97 11.02 32.82
C SER A 5 -12.53 10.91 32.31
N CYS A 6 -11.53 11.06 33.20
CA CYS A 6 -10.12 11.02 32.81
C CYS A 6 -9.67 9.61 32.39
N SER A 7 -10.14 8.58 33.11
CA SER A 7 -9.82 7.18 32.78
C SER A 7 -10.40 6.77 31.42
N TYR A 8 -11.64 7.15 31.12
CA TYR A 8 -12.28 6.82 29.84
C TYR A 8 -11.61 7.50 28.65
N PHE A 9 -11.16 8.75 28.83
CA PHE A 9 -10.43 9.49 27.80
C PHE A 9 -9.10 8.82 27.44
N LEU A 10 -8.37 8.30 28.44
CA LEU A 10 -7.11 7.59 28.22
C LEU A 10 -7.32 6.27 27.47
N VAL A 11 -8.39 5.54 27.79
CA VAL A 11 -8.74 4.29 27.07
C VAL A 11 -9.10 4.58 25.61
N LEU A 12 -9.83 5.67 25.32
CA LEU A 12 -10.14 6.06 23.95
C LEU A 12 -8.90 6.43 23.13
N ILE A 13 -7.96 7.19 23.69
CA ILE A 13 -6.70 7.55 23.02
C ILE A 13 -5.86 6.30 22.68
N LEU A 14 -5.83 5.31 23.58
CA LEU A 14 -5.11 4.06 23.36
C LEU A 14 -5.72 3.25 22.20
N VAL A 15 -7.05 3.17 22.11
CA VAL A 15 -7.73 2.44 21.02
C VAL A 15 -7.48 3.11 19.67
N VAL A 16 -7.52 4.45 19.59
CA VAL A 16 -7.26 5.20 18.34
C VAL A 16 -5.80 5.06 17.88
N SER A 17 -4.86 4.93 18.81
CA SER A 17 -3.42 4.81 18.49
C SER A 17 -3.07 3.51 17.75
N VAL A 18 -3.81 2.42 17.98
CA VAL A 18 -3.55 1.12 17.34
C VAL A 18 -3.92 1.14 15.85
N PHE A 19 -4.85 2.00 15.42
CA PHE A 19 -5.28 2.07 14.02
C PHE A 19 -4.43 3.01 13.15
N SER A 20 -3.52 3.79 13.73
CA SER A 20 -2.90 4.94 13.03
C SER A 20 -1.51 4.67 12.42
N VAL A 21 -1.01 3.44 12.44
CA VAL A 21 0.31 3.12 11.84
C VAL A 21 0.12 2.51 10.45
N VAL A 22 -0.25 3.35 9.48
CA VAL A 22 0.10 3.13 8.08
C VAL A 22 1.23 4.11 7.79
N GLU A 23 2.46 3.61 7.76
CA GLU A 23 3.63 4.37 7.33
C GLU A 23 3.44 4.76 5.85
N LYS A 24 2.92 5.97 5.62
CA LYS A 24 3.08 6.68 4.36
C LYS A 24 4.56 7.03 4.23
N ALA A 25 5.31 6.19 3.54
CA ALA A 25 6.67 6.54 3.12
C ALA A 25 6.63 7.88 2.38
N LYS A 26 7.40 8.82 2.90
CA LYS A 26 7.47 10.22 2.49
C LYS A 26 7.99 10.34 1.05
N GLY A 27 7.12 10.70 0.11
CA GLY A 27 7.49 11.08 -1.26
C GLY A 27 6.25 11.39 -2.12
N ASP A 28 5.97 12.66 -2.37
CA ASP A 28 5.05 13.18 -3.40
C ASP A 28 3.57 12.76 -3.43
N GLY A 29 3.06 12.05 -2.42
CA GLY A 29 1.66 11.57 -2.44
C GLY A 29 1.43 10.42 -3.43
N ARG A 30 2.51 9.74 -3.82
CA ARG A 30 2.46 8.55 -4.68
C ARG A 30 2.83 7.31 -3.87
N CYS A 31 1.92 6.34 -3.86
CA CYS A 31 2.17 5.02 -3.30
C CYS A 31 2.60 4.08 -4.41
N THR A 32 3.45 3.12 -4.05
CA THR A 32 3.83 2.02 -4.93
C THR A 32 3.45 0.69 -4.29
N ILE A 33 2.74 -0.15 -5.01
CA ILE A 33 2.43 -1.53 -4.61
C ILE A 33 2.99 -2.50 -5.65
N THR A 34 3.54 -3.62 -5.18
CA THR A 34 3.92 -4.71 -6.08
C THR A 34 2.73 -5.64 -6.23
N ILE A 35 2.21 -5.74 -7.44
CA ILE A 35 1.22 -6.74 -7.81
C ILE A 35 2.04 -7.97 -8.23
N ASP A 36 1.74 -9.14 -7.67
CA ASP A 36 2.40 -10.39 -8.05
C ASP A 36 1.54 -11.06 -9.14
N PRO A 37 1.81 -10.81 -10.43
CA PRO A 37 1.16 -11.58 -11.48
C PRO A 37 1.65 -13.02 -11.32
N LYS A 38 0.72 -13.97 -11.18
CA LYS A 38 1.01 -15.41 -11.06
C LYS A 38 1.80 -15.99 -12.27
N ALA A 39 2.14 -15.16 -13.25
CA ALA A 39 2.81 -15.52 -14.48
C ALA A 39 4.34 -15.51 -14.32
N PRO A 40 5.06 -16.46 -14.95
CA PRO A 40 6.52 -16.52 -14.96
C PRO A 40 7.20 -15.35 -15.70
N SER A 41 6.39 -14.47 -16.30
CA SER A 41 6.80 -13.23 -16.94
C SER A 41 5.80 -12.16 -16.55
N CYS A 42 6.26 -10.95 -16.23
CA CYS A 42 5.38 -9.80 -16.03
C CYS A 42 4.65 -9.50 -17.34
N ASP A 43 3.40 -9.95 -17.45
CA ASP A 43 2.51 -9.54 -18.53
C ASP A 43 2.07 -8.10 -18.26
N ILE A 44 2.63 -7.17 -19.04
CA ILE A 44 2.34 -5.74 -18.88
C ILE A 44 0.85 -5.42 -19.10
N ILE A 45 0.12 -6.22 -19.88
CA ILE A 45 -1.30 -5.99 -20.12
C ILE A 45 -2.11 -6.34 -18.87
N GLU A 46 -1.88 -7.51 -18.27
CA GLU A 46 -2.56 -7.92 -17.04
C GLU A 46 -2.16 -7.03 -15.85
N CYS A 47 -0.87 -6.69 -15.76
CA CYS A 47 -0.31 -5.77 -14.77
C CYS A 47 -0.98 -4.39 -14.84
N ARG A 48 -1.08 -3.83 -16.06
CA ARG A 48 -1.73 -2.54 -16.29
C ARG A 48 -3.22 -2.58 -16.03
N LEU A 49 -3.91 -3.61 -16.48
CA LEU A 49 -5.34 -3.77 -16.26
C LEU A 49 -5.65 -3.83 -14.76
N SER A 50 -4.90 -4.64 -14.00
CA SER A 50 -5.06 -4.76 -12.54
C SER A 50 -4.78 -3.44 -11.84
N CYS A 51 -3.68 -2.77 -12.17
CA CYS A 51 -3.30 -1.49 -11.55
C CYS A 51 -4.31 -0.36 -11.84
N ILE A 52 -4.81 -0.25 -13.06
CA ILE A 52 -5.83 0.75 -13.42
C ILE A 52 -7.15 0.44 -12.72
N THR A 53 -7.55 -0.84 -12.70
CA THR A 53 -8.85 -1.25 -12.15
C THR A 53 -8.91 -1.07 -10.64
N GLU A 54 -7.86 -1.44 -9.91
CA GLU A 54 -7.87 -1.40 -8.45
C GLU A 54 -7.40 -0.05 -7.87
N TYR A 55 -6.43 0.60 -8.51
CA TYR A 55 -5.75 1.77 -7.94
C TYR A 55 -5.81 3.02 -8.83
N ASN A 56 -6.37 2.93 -10.04
CA ASN A 56 -6.34 3.99 -11.05
C ASN A 56 -4.90 4.54 -11.28
N GLY A 57 -3.92 3.64 -11.21
CA GLY A 57 -2.50 3.96 -11.23
C GLY A 57 -1.80 3.68 -12.56
N VAL A 58 -0.48 3.86 -12.54
CA VAL A 58 0.45 3.54 -13.64
C VAL A 58 1.23 2.29 -13.27
N ALA A 59 1.23 1.30 -14.16
CA ALA A 59 1.91 0.02 -13.94
C ALA A 59 3.19 -0.08 -14.77
N GLU A 60 4.23 -0.66 -14.17
CA GLU A 60 5.52 -0.92 -14.81
C GLU A 60 6.02 -2.32 -14.46
N CYS A 61 6.63 -3.00 -15.42
CA CYS A 61 7.32 -4.26 -15.18
C CYS A 61 8.79 -3.97 -14.89
N ILE A 62 9.21 -4.14 -13.64
CA ILE A 62 10.57 -3.87 -13.20
C ILE A 62 11.34 -5.18 -13.09
N ALA A 63 12.56 -5.21 -13.62
CA ALA A 63 13.45 -6.35 -13.49
C ALA A 63 13.66 -6.70 -12.01
N SER A 64 13.45 -7.96 -11.67
CA SER A 64 13.70 -8.47 -10.32
C SER A 64 15.17 -8.85 -10.16
N LYS A 65 15.53 -9.35 -8.97
CA LYS A 65 16.88 -9.87 -8.72
C LYS A 65 17.25 -10.94 -9.76
N ILE A 66 18.54 -11.05 -10.08
CA ILE A 66 19.08 -12.01 -11.05
C ILE A 66 18.48 -13.40 -10.79
N GLY A 67 17.86 -13.99 -11.83
CA GLY A 67 17.22 -15.30 -11.75
C GLY A 67 15.76 -15.32 -11.28
N ARG A 68 15.14 -14.15 -11.02
CA ARG A 68 13.69 -14.05 -10.77
C ARG A 68 12.94 -13.41 -11.94
N PRO A 69 11.65 -13.77 -12.13
CA PRO A 69 10.78 -13.07 -13.07
C PRO A 69 10.61 -11.59 -12.68
N PRO A 70 10.40 -10.69 -13.65
CA PRO A 70 10.14 -9.27 -13.37
C PRO A 70 8.86 -9.10 -12.54
N ASN A 71 8.84 -8.09 -11.67
CA ASN A 71 7.68 -7.79 -10.83
C ASN A 71 6.82 -6.70 -11.50
N CYS A 72 5.50 -6.78 -11.33
CA CYS A 72 4.59 -5.69 -11.68
C CYS A 72 4.54 -4.68 -10.53
N VAL A 73 4.91 -3.44 -10.78
CA VAL A 73 4.85 -2.35 -9.81
C VAL A 73 3.78 -1.36 -10.26
N CYS A 74 2.81 -1.11 -9.41
CA CYS A 74 1.74 -0.13 -9.62
C CYS A 74 2.00 1.10 -8.77
N SER A 75 2.14 2.25 -9.43
CA SER A 75 2.28 3.56 -8.80
C SER A 75 0.96 4.31 -8.90
N TYR A 76 0.41 4.75 -7.77
CA TYR A 76 -0.89 5.40 -7.72
C TYR A 76 -0.91 6.55 -6.71
N ASP A 77 -1.83 7.50 -6.91
CA ASP A 77 -1.98 8.61 -5.98
C ASP A 77 -2.67 8.13 -4.71
N CYS A 78 -2.05 8.48 -3.58
CA CYS A 78 -2.49 8.10 -2.26
C CYS A 78 -2.19 9.27 -1.30
#